data_AF-A0A7L1GGE3-F1
#
_entry.id   AF-A0A7L1GGE3-F1
#
_cell.length_a   1.000
_cell.length_b   1.000
_cell.length_c   1.000
_cell.angle_alpha   90.00
_cell.angle_beta   90.00
_cell.angle_gamma   90.00
#
_symmetry.space_group_name_H-M   'P 1'
#
loop_
_entity.id
_entity.type
_entity.pdbx_description
1 polymer ?
#
loop_
_entity_poly.entity_id
_entity_poly.type
_entity_poly.pdbx_seq_one_letter_code
_entity_poly.pdbx_strand_id
1 'polypeptide(L)'
;GSDFGYVTREPPGRTITSLDSFGNLDVSPPVTVRGKEYPLGRILIGSPLPWASGRRMSRAVRDFLYAQKVQAPLEVYSEWLSVGHVDEFLTFVPACDRKSPFQCPFPVSSASVPFPVSPASVPHCSGPPAGLKGTERRSIDEILVDESLKNDNRHVQRCIDWNRDLLKQELGLSEQDIIDIPQLFILRGSRADALFPDMVNMLVLGRHLGIPKPFGPVVGGQCCLEERVRALLEPLGLTCTFIDDFFSYHVLCGDVHCGTNVRRKPFAFKWWHMVP
;
A
#
# COMPACT_ATOMS: atom_id res chain seq x y z
N GLY A 1 -27.59 12.66 -2.61
CA GLY A 1 -28.95 12.16 -2.91
C GLY A 1 -29.66 11.83 -1.63
N SER A 2 -30.81 11.15 -1.67
CA SER A 2 -31.44 10.66 -0.43
C SER A 2 -30.46 9.76 0.33
N ASP A 3 -30.27 10.01 1.62
CA ASP A 3 -29.35 9.30 2.52
C ASP A 3 -27.90 9.18 2.01
N PHE A 4 -27.46 10.12 1.17
CA PHE A 4 -26.09 10.20 0.67
C PHE A 4 -25.61 11.65 0.70
N GLY A 5 -24.87 11.99 1.75
CA GLY A 5 -24.32 13.32 1.99
C GLY A 5 -23.16 13.67 1.04
N TYR A 6 -22.88 14.95 0.92
CA TYR A 6 -21.76 15.49 0.15
C TYR A 6 -21.04 16.56 0.96
N VAL A 7 -19.72 16.53 0.95
CA VAL A 7 -18.87 17.54 1.56
C VAL A 7 -17.59 17.69 0.75
N THR A 8 -17.11 18.93 0.59
CA THR A 8 -15.85 19.24 -0.09
C THR A 8 -15.09 20.36 0.64
N ARG A 9 -13.79 20.46 0.41
CA ARG A 9 -12.93 21.56 0.85
C ARG A 9 -12.05 21.96 -0.31
N GLU A 10 -12.10 23.25 -0.65
CA GLU A 10 -11.29 23.81 -1.74
C GLU A 10 -10.17 24.67 -1.12
N PRO A 11 -8.90 24.42 -1.45
CA PRO A 11 -7.81 25.24 -0.96
C PRO A 11 -7.82 26.65 -1.58
N PRO A 12 -7.43 27.69 -0.82
CA PRO A 12 -7.28 29.02 -1.37
C PRO A 12 -6.07 29.07 -2.32
N GLY A 13 -6.30 29.48 -3.57
CA GLY A 13 -5.29 29.39 -4.63
C GLY A 13 -5.18 27.96 -5.15
N ARG A 14 -5.23 27.78 -6.48
CA ARG A 14 -5.41 26.50 -7.18
C ARG A 14 -4.21 25.52 -7.07
N THR A 15 -3.39 25.59 -6.03
CA THR A 15 -2.21 24.74 -5.87
C THR A 15 -2.61 23.40 -5.27
N ILE A 16 -3.15 22.53 -6.10
CA ILE A 16 -3.49 21.14 -5.79
C ILE A 16 -2.31 20.27 -6.21
N THR A 17 -1.96 19.28 -5.40
CA THR A 17 -0.89 18.31 -5.71
C THR A 17 -1.45 16.90 -5.79
N SER A 18 -0.64 15.94 -6.25
CA SER A 18 -1.03 14.53 -6.25
C SER A 18 -1.49 14.04 -4.87
N LEU A 19 -0.88 14.55 -3.79
CA LEU A 19 -1.19 14.20 -2.40
C LEU A 19 -2.58 14.68 -1.90
N ASP A 20 -3.29 15.50 -2.68
CA ASP A 20 -4.69 15.86 -2.41
C ASP A 20 -5.69 14.79 -2.89
N SER A 21 -5.24 13.81 -3.68
CA SER A 21 -6.08 12.69 -4.12
C SER A 21 -6.35 11.73 -2.97
N PHE A 22 -7.52 11.07 -2.97
CA PHE A 22 -7.94 10.24 -1.83
C PHE A 22 -7.38 8.81 -1.81
N GLY A 23 -6.53 8.42 -2.77
CA GLY A 23 -5.58 7.30 -2.55
C GLY A 23 -4.57 7.63 -1.45
N ASN A 24 -4.31 8.93 -1.22
CA ASN A 24 -3.46 9.43 -0.14
C ASN A 24 -4.21 9.66 1.20
N LEU A 25 -5.43 9.13 1.33
CA LEU A 25 -6.27 9.25 2.53
C LEU A 25 -6.87 7.89 2.88
N ASP A 26 -6.38 7.29 3.95
CA ASP A 26 -6.86 6.00 4.44
C ASP A 26 -7.17 6.06 5.96
N VAL A 27 -7.55 4.94 6.55
CA VAL A 27 -7.86 4.82 7.97
C VAL A 27 -7.48 3.44 8.52
N SER A 28 -6.81 3.43 9.66
CA SER A 28 -6.49 2.18 10.35
C SER A 28 -7.75 1.49 10.88
N PRO A 29 -7.69 0.17 11.14
CA PRO A 29 -8.64 -0.49 12.01
C PRO A 29 -8.62 0.10 13.44
N PRO A 30 -9.60 -0.24 14.30
CA PRO A 30 -9.57 0.13 15.71
C PRO A 30 -8.31 -0.39 16.42
N VAL A 31 -7.67 0.47 17.20
CA VAL A 31 -6.40 0.17 17.89
C VAL A 31 -6.39 0.73 19.31
N THR A 32 -5.51 0.17 20.15
CA THR A 32 -5.21 0.71 21.47
C THR A 32 -3.72 0.97 21.58
N VAL A 33 -3.34 2.20 21.91
CA VAL A 33 -1.95 2.65 21.89
C VAL A 33 -1.61 3.24 23.24
N ARG A 34 -0.69 2.59 23.98
CA ARG A 34 -0.22 3.05 25.30
C ARG A 34 -1.36 3.36 26.27
N GLY A 35 -2.42 2.55 26.26
CA GLY A 35 -3.61 2.70 27.10
C GLY A 35 -4.69 3.66 26.57
N LYS A 36 -4.47 4.34 25.44
CA LYS A 36 -5.50 5.13 24.76
C LYS A 36 -6.18 4.33 23.66
N GLU A 37 -7.51 4.22 23.74
CA GLU A 37 -8.32 3.53 22.73
C GLU A 37 -8.70 4.46 21.56
N TYR A 38 -8.58 3.94 20.35
CA TYR A 38 -9.06 4.55 19.11
C TYR A 38 -10.11 3.61 18.49
N PRO A 39 -11.35 3.60 19.00
CA PRO A 39 -12.37 2.62 18.62
C PRO A 39 -12.87 2.75 17.18
N LEU A 40 -12.57 3.87 16.52
CA LEU A 40 -12.89 4.15 15.11
C LEU A 40 -11.63 4.15 14.22
N GLY A 41 -10.50 3.69 14.77
CA GLY A 41 -9.18 3.77 14.13
C GLY A 41 -8.63 5.20 14.07
N ARG A 42 -7.55 5.36 13.30
CA ARG A 42 -6.88 6.64 13.05
C ARG A 42 -6.76 6.88 11.55
N ILE A 43 -7.10 8.08 11.10
CA ILE A 43 -6.91 8.52 9.71
C ILE A 43 -5.41 8.53 9.39
N LEU A 44 -5.04 8.09 8.19
CA LEU A 44 -3.67 8.07 7.68
C LEU A 44 -3.59 8.96 6.43
N ILE A 45 -2.65 9.89 6.41
CA ILE A 45 -2.47 10.86 5.32
C ILE A 45 -1.00 10.89 4.91
N GLY A 46 -0.70 10.70 3.63
CA GLY A 46 0.68 10.78 3.17
C GLY A 46 1.20 12.21 3.10
N SER A 47 2.47 12.40 3.43
CA SER A 47 3.14 13.66 3.68
C SER A 47 4.66 13.52 3.45
N PRO A 48 5.42 14.64 3.41
CA PRO A 48 6.87 14.58 3.43
C PRO A 48 7.35 14.26 4.84
N LEU A 49 8.64 13.91 4.98
CA LEU A 49 9.26 13.77 6.30
C LEU A 49 9.08 15.07 7.11
N PRO A 50 8.97 14.99 8.46
CA PRO A 50 8.65 16.14 9.30
C PRO A 50 9.59 17.34 9.14
N TRP A 51 10.87 17.08 8.84
CA TRP A 51 11.91 18.09 8.64
C TRP A 51 12.16 18.44 7.17
N ALA A 52 11.46 17.80 6.24
CA ALA A 52 11.65 17.99 4.81
C ALA A 52 10.56 18.86 4.19
N SER A 53 10.96 19.71 3.24
CA SER A 53 10.05 20.34 2.30
C SER A 53 9.62 19.33 1.24
N GLY A 54 8.36 19.37 0.83
CA GLY A 54 7.82 18.49 -0.21
C GLY A 54 6.35 18.75 -0.45
N ARG A 55 5.74 17.98 -1.36
CA ARG A 55 4.28 18.01 -1.53
C ARG A 55 3.64 17.58 -0.22
N ARG A 56 2.47 18.13 0.08
CA ARG A 56 1.66 17.79 1.25
C ARG A 56 0.21 18.01 0.89
N MET A 57 -0.70 17.17 1.41
CA MET A 57 -2.13 17.41 1.30
C MET A 57 -2.48 18.84 1.74
N SER A 58 -3.37 19.49 1.00
CA SER A 58 -3.74 20.88 1.23
C SER A 58 -4.20 21.12 2.66
N ARG A 59 -3.87 22.30 3.17
CA ARG A 59 -4.23 22.69 4.55
C ARG A 59 -5.74 22.65 4.77
N ALA A 60 -6.54 23.03 3.77
CA ALA A 60 -8.00 23.03 3.87
C ALA A 60 -8.58 21.63 4.17
N VAL A 61 -8.04 20.59 3.51
CA VAL A 61 -8.44 19.20 3.74
C VAL A 61 -7.89 18.69 5.07
N ARG A 62 -6.60 18.94 5.38
CA ARG A 62 -6.01 18.52 6.66
C ARG A 62 -6.75 19.13 7.84
N ASP A 63 -6.96 20.44 7.86
CA ASP A 63 -7.67 21.13 8.94
C ASP A 63 -9.10 20.59 9.11
N PHE A 64 -9.78 20.23 8.01
CA PHE A 64 -11.07 19.55 8.06
C PHE A 64 -10.99 18.18 8.73
N LEU A 65 -10.03 17.32 8.36
CA LEU A 65 -9.86 15.98 8.93
C LEU A 65 -9.49 16.05 10.43
N TYR A 66 -8.56 16.92 10.81
CA TYR A 66 -8.20 17.13 12.21
C TYR A 66 -9.38 17.67 13.05
N ALA A 67 -10.23 18.53 12.47
CA ALA A 67 -11.41 19.05 13.15
C ALA A 67 -12.47 17.99 13.48
N GLN A 68 -12.44 16.80 12.86
CA GLN A 68 -13.37 15.71 13.15
C GLN A 68 -13.10 15.04 14.50
N LYS A 69 -11.86 15.12 15.02
CA LYS A 69 -11.38 14.61 16.32
C LYS A 69 -11.41 13.09 16.52
N VAL A 70 -12.48 12.42 16.11
CA VAL A 70 -12.80 11.03 16.50
C VAL A 70 -11.93 9.96 15.83
N GLN A 71 -11.09 10.33 14.86
CA GLN A 71 -10.14 9.43 14.19
C GLN A 71 -8.73 10.06 14.12
N ALA A 72 -8.40 10.97 15.05
CA ALA A 72 -7.09 11.59 15.28
C ALA A 72 -6.00 11.30 14.21
N PRO A 73 -5.96 12.10 13.12
CA PRO A 73 -5.10 11.80 11.96
C PRO A 73 -3.62 11.61 12.29
N LEU A 74 -2.96 10.78 11.50
CA LEU A 74 -1.53 10.52 11.48
C LEU A 74 -0.98 10.82 10.08
N GLU A 75 0.08 11.61 10.01
CA GLU A 75 0.79 11.86 8.76
C GLU A 75 1.90 10.82 8.56
N VAL A 76 1.87 10.08 7.45
CA VAL A 76 2.86 9.05 7.08
C VAL A 76 3.73 9.56 5.93
N TYR A 77 4.95 9.03 5.78
CA TYR A 77 5.87 9.45 4.74
C TYR A 77 5.57 8.79 3.39
N SER A 78 4.92 9.51 2.48
CA SER A 78 4.60 9.03 1.11
C SER A 78 5.34 9.79 0.01
N GLU A 79 5.98 10.91 0.33
CA GLU A 79 6.56 11.82 -0.69
C GLU A 79 7.74 11.21 -1.48
N TRP A 80 8.24 10.05 -1.05
CA TRP A 80 9.22 9.24 -1.78
C TRP A 80 8.62 8.54 -3.02
N LEU A 81 7.29 8.44 -3.14
CA LEU A 81 6.61 7.88 -4.31
C LEU A 81 6.26 8.99 -5.33
N SER A 82 6.34 8.67 -6.62
CA SER A 82 6.02 9.63 -7.69
C SER A 82 4.58 10.09 -7.62
N VAL A 83 3.64 9.16 -7.41
CA VAL A 83 2.24 9.48 -7.16
C VAL A 83 2.07 9.99 -5.74
N GLY A 84 2.65 9.32 -4.74
CA GLY A 84 2.80 9.87 -3.41
C GLY A 84 1.66 9.53 -2.47
N HIS A 85 0.97 8.41 -2.71
CA HIS A 85 -0.22 7.99 -1.98
C HIS A 85 0.12 6.92 -0.94
N VAL A 86 -0.75 6.75 0.05
CA VAL A 86 -0.53 5.79 1.14
C VAL A 86 -0.91 4.37 0.74
N ASP A 87 -1.91 4.23 -0.12
CA ASP A 87 -2.41 2.95 -0.63
C ASP A 87 -1.41 2.23 -1.55
N GLU A 88 -0.36 2.92 -2.01
CA GLU A 88 0.77 2.33 -2.75
C GLU A 88 1.69 1.50 -1.83
N PHE A 89 1.67 1.68 -0.51
CA PHE A 89 2.58 0.96 0.39
C PHE A 89 1.95 0.48 1.69
N LEU A 90 0.65 0.67 1.85
CA LEU A 90 -0.05 0.31 3.06
C LEU A 90 -1.44 -0.20 2.74
N THR A 91 -1.81 -1.32 3.35
CA THR A 91 -3.20 -1.76 3.40
C THR A 91 -3.49 -2.47 4.73
N PHE A 92 -4.75 -2.81 4.95
CA PHE A 92 -5.18 -3.60 6.11
C PHE A 92 -6.11 -4.72 5.66
N VAL A 93 -5.84 -5.94 6.13
CA VAL A 93 -6.68 -7.10 5.88
C VAL A 93 -7.21 -7.67 7.20
N PRO A 94 -8.45 -8.17 7.24
CA PRO A 94 -8.94 -8.84 8.43
C PRO A 94 -8.14 -10.12 8.69
N ALA A 95 -7.87 -10.42 9.94
CA ALA A 95 -7.26 -11.66 10.36
C ALA A 95 -8.21 -12.37 11.31
N CYS A 96 -8.96 -13.33 10.77
CA CYS A 96 -9.73 -14.24 11.61
C CYS A 96 -8.75 -15.07 12.44
N ASP A 97 -9.09 -15.31 13.72
CA ASP A 97 -8.43 -16.29 14.58
C ASP A 97 -7.01 -15.93 15.10
N ARG A 98 -6.63 -14.64 15.09
CA ARG A 98 -5.41 -14.16 15.78
C ARG A 98 -5.72 -13.25 16.98
N LYS A 99 -4.68 -12.97 17.79
CA LYS A 99 -4.74 -12.01 18.91
C LYS A 99 -5.09 -10.58 18.44
N SER A 100 -4.72 -10.24 17.21
CA SER A 100 -5.12 -9.01 16.53
C SER A 100 -6.20 -9.31 15.49
N PRO A 101 -7.28 -8.52 15.40
CA PRO A 101 -8.36 -8.73 14.43
C PRO A 101 -7.97 -8.37 13.00
N PHE A 102 -6.77 -7.84 12.77
CA PHE A 102 -6.26 -7.45 11.48
C PHE A 102 -4.77 -7.74 11.33
N GLN A 103 -4.32 -7.72 10.08
CA GLN A 103 -2.92 -7.70 9.69
C GLN A 103 -2.70 -6.49 8.77
N CYS A 104 -1.47 -6.01 8.75
CA CYS A 104 -1.06 -4.85 7.97
C CYS A 104 -0.03 -5.28 6.93
N PRO A 105 -0.47 -5.59 5.69
CA PRO A 105 0.46 -5.84 4.61
C PRO A 105 1.22 -4.57 4.24
N PHE A 106 2.56 -4.69 4.19
CA PHE A 106 3.47 -3.67 3.68
C PHE A 106 4.27 -4.25 2.52
N PRO A 107 4.69 -3.42 1.56
CA PRO A 107 5.66 -3.85 0.57
C PRO A 107 6.98 -4.08 1.29
N VAL A 108 7.71 -5.10 0.87
CA VAL A 108 9.12 -5.26 1.19
C VAL A 108 9.87 -5.28 -0.12
N SER A 109 10.77 -4.31 -0.29
CA SER A 109 11.53 -4.08 -1.50
C SER A 109 12.94 -4.65 -1.43
N SER A 110 13.31 -5.33 -0.34
CA SER A 110 14.63 -5.94 -0.28
C SER A 110 14.79 -7.02 -1.35
N ALA A 111 15.90 -6.96 -2.10
CA ALA A 111 16.34 -8.03 -3.00
C ALA A 111 16.59 -9.38 -2.27
N SER A 112 16.49 -9.38 -0.94
CA SER A 112 16.56 -10.53 -0.05
C SER A 112 15.24 -11.28 0.08
N VAL A 113 14.12 -10.81 -0.51
CA VAL A 113 12.96 -11.69 -0.64
C VAL A 113 13.42 -12.85 -1.52
N PRO A 114 13.50 -14.08 -0.99
CA PRO A 114 13.92 -15.20 -1.79
C PRO A 114 12.90 -15.34 -2.90
N PHE A 115 13.26 -14.94 -4.12
CA PHE A 115 12.67 -15.57 -5.28
C PHE A 115 12.98 -17.06 -5.07
N PRO A 116 11.96 -17.92 -4.86
CA PRO A 116 12.20 -19.33 -4.58
C PRO A 116 12.66 -19.99 -5.88
N VAL A 117 13.90 -19.74 -6.27
CA VAL A 117 14.46 -20.18 -7.53
C VAL A 117 15.91 -20.61 -7.31
N SER A 118 16.15 -21.92 -7.45
CA SER A 118 17.50 -22.45 -7.61
C SER A 118 18.09 -22.03 -8.96
N PRO A 119 19.42 -21.82 -9.09
CA PRO A 119 20.09 -21.38 -10.32
C PRO A 119 19.99 -22.33 -11.54
N ALA A 120 19.20 -23.40 -11.48
CA ALA A 120 19.23 -24.52 -12.42
C ALA A 120 18.09 -24.53 -13.46
N SER A 121 17.17 -23.57 -13.42
CA SER A 121 16.10 -23.45 -14.41
C SER A 121 15.74 -21.98 -14.54
N VAL A 122 16.16 -21.30 -15.61
CA VAL A 122 15.96 -19.86 -15.81
C VAL A 122 14.45 -19.59 -15.91
N PRO A 123 13.78 -19.08 -14.86
CA PRO A 123 12.38 -18.75 -14.97
C PRO A 123 12.34 -17.38 -15.62
N HIS A 124 11.88 -17.34 -16.86
CA HIS A 124 11.60 -16.08 -17.50
C HIS A 124 10.45 -15.40 -16.73
N CYS A 125 10.59 -14.10 -16.45
CA CYS A 125 9.42 -13.28 -16.12
C CYS A 125 8.41 -13.49 -17.25
N SER A 126 7.17 -13.85 -16.92
CA SER A 126 6.08 -13.95 -17.91
C SER A 126 6.03 -12.67 -18.76
N GLY A 127 6.43 -11.56 -18.13
CA GLY A 127 6.28 -10.22 -18.62
C GLY A 127 4.80 -9.85 -18.60
N PRO A 128 4.48 -8.56 -18.64
CA PRO A 128 3.12 -8.15 -18.96
C PRO A 128 2.69 -8.70 -20.32
N PRO A 129 1.38 -8.70 -20.64
CA PRO A 129 0.93 -9.14 -21.95
C PRO A 129 1.60 -8.29 -23.06
N ALA A 130 1.85 -8.88 -24.22
CA ALA A 130 2.61 -8.23 -25.30
C ALA A 130 1.84 -7.03 -25.89
N GLY A 131 2.50 -5.89 -26.10
CA GLY A 131 1.87 -4.75 -26.80
C GLY A 131 2.48 -3.36 -26.64
N LEU A 132 3.39 -3.11 -25.68
CA LEU A 132 4.00 -1.79 -25.45
C LEU A 132 5.52 -1.79 -25.68
N LYS A 133 6.06 -0.67 -26.19
CA LYS A 133 7.51 -0.41 -26.18
C LYS A 133 7.95 -0.13 -24.74
N GLY A 134 9.02 -0.78 -24.27
CA GLY A 134 9.55 -0.61 -22.91
C GLY A 134 9.11 -1.64 -21.89
N THR A 135 8.22 -2.57 -22.25
CA THR A 135 7.89 -3.76 -21.43
C THR A 135 8.80 -4.94 -21.81
N GLU A 136 10.11 -4.70 -21.87
CA GLU A 136 11.07 -5.76 -22.18
C GLU A 136 11.12 -6.76 -21.02
N ARG A 137 11.00 -8.06 -21.35
CA ARG A 137 11.07 -9.14 -20.36
C ARG A 137 12.48 -9.17 -19.78
N ARG A 138 12.64 -8.74 -18.53
CA ARG A 138 13.88 -8.95 -17.77
C ARG A 138 13.88 -10.33 -17.13
N SER A 139 15.01 -11.02 -17.16
CA SER A 139 15.19 -12.26 -16.41
C SER A 139 15.44 -11.98 -14.92
N ILE A 140 15.26 -13.00 -14.07
CA ILE A 140 15.61 -12.90 -12.65
C ILE A 140 17.11 -12.58 -12.50
N ASP A 141 17.98 -13.24 -13.27
CA ASP A 141 19.42 -13.02 -13.19
C ASP A 141 19.78 -11.57 -13.53
N GLU A 142 19.16 -10.99 -14.55
CA GLU A 142 19.34 -9.57 -14.91
C GLU A 142 18.89 -8.62 -13.79
N ILE A 143 17.81 -8.94 -13.08
CA ILE A 143 17.34 -8.16 -11.93
C ILE A 143 18.33 -8.31 -10.76
N LEU A 144 18.83 -9.53 -10.52
CA LEU A 144 19.74 -9.85 -9.42
C LEU A 144 21.16 -9.30 -9.62
N VAL A 145 21.60 -8.98 -10.83
CA VAL A 145 22.92 -8.35 -11.07
C VAL A 145 22.84 -6.84 -11.26
N ASP A 146 21.63 -6.25 -11.30
CA ASP A 146 21.42 -4.82 -11.49
C ASP A 146 21.67 -4.04 -10.19
N GLU A 147 22.89 -3.54 -10.02
CA GLU A 147 23.28 -2.75 -8.86
C GLU A 147 22.52 -1.42 -8.73
N SER A 148 22.06 -0.83 -9.84
CA SER A 148 21.24 0.40 -9.78
C SER A 148 19.89 0.09 -9.15
N LEU A 149 19.21 -0.95 -9.65
CA LEU A 149 17.91 -1.37 -9.13
C LEU A 149 18.01 -1.80 -7.65
N LYS A 150 19.09 -2.48 -7.25
CA LYS A 150 19.34 -2.79 -5.83
C LYS A 150 19.53 -1.53 -4.98
N ASN A 151 20.23 -0.51 -5.49
CA ASN A 151 20.40 0.75 -4.77
C ASN A 151 19.06 1.47 -4.60
N ASP A 152 18.26 1.55 -5.65
CA ASP A 152 16.91 2.13 -5.62
C ASP A 152 16.05 1.44 -4.56
N ASN A 153 16.01 0.11 -4.58
CA ASN A 153 15.19 -0.65 -3.66
C ASN A 153 15.73 -0.66 -2.22
N ARG A 154 17.05 -0.49 -2.00
CA ARG A 154 17.59 -0.21 -0.65
C ARG A 154 17.13 1.15 -0.13
N HIS A 155 17.06 2.16 -0.99
CA HIS A 155 16.55 3.47 -0.61
C HIS A 155 15.06 3.40 -0.26
N VAL A 156 14.25 2.79 -1.15
CA VAL A 156 12.82 2.58 -0.94
C VAL A 156 12.53 1.79 0.35
N GLN A 157 13.29 0.73 0.62
CA GLN A 157 13.12 -0.05 1.85
C GLN A 157 13.30 0.83 3.10
N ARG A 158 14.26 1.76 3.11
CA ARG A 158 14.43 2.70 4.24
C ARG A 158 13.23 3.63 4.41
N CYS A 159 12.60 4.06 3.31
CA CYS A 159 11.38 4.85 3.34
C CYS A 159 10.20 4.05 3.90
N ILE A 160 10.08 2.78 3.53
CA ILE A 160 9.07 1.86 4.06
C ILE A 160 9.33 1.58 5.56
N ASP A 161 10.58 1.31 5.94
CA ASP A 161 10.97 1.03 7.33
C ASP A 161 10.66 2.21 8.25
N TRP A 162 10.89 3.44 7.78
CA TRP A 162 10.49 4.64 8.52
C TRP A 162 8.98 4.66 8.83
N ASN A 163 8.16 4.32 7.84
CA ASN A 163 6.71 4.21 8.02
C ASN A 163 6.32 3.04 8.91
N ARG A 164 7.00 1.89 8.79
CA ARG A 164 6.79 0.71 9.63
C ARG A 164 6.97 1.07 11.10
N ASP A 165 8.08 1.76 11.43
CA ASP A 165 8.37 2.18 12.80
C ASP A 165 7.38 3.22 13.32
N LEU A 166 7.02 4.20 12.48
CA LEU A 166 5.98 5.18 12.81
C LEU A 166 4.64 4.49 13.12
N LEU A 167 4.19 3.57 12.27
CA LEU A 167 2.90 2.90 12.42
C LEU A 167 2.90 1.93 13.61
N LYS A 168 4.02 1.23 13.88
CA LYS A 168 4.19 0.46 15.12
C LYS A 168 4.05 1.34 16.35
N GLN A 169 4.68 2.51 16.35
CA GLN A 169 4.61 3.45 17.46
C GLN A 169 3.19 4.02 17.65
N GLU A 170 2.57 4.46 16.56
CA GLU A 170 1.36 5.31 16.59
C GLU A 170 0.05 4.52 16.50
N LEU A 171 0.11 3.25 16.08
CA LEU A 171 -1.01 2.31 16.06
C LEU A 171 -0.81 1.14 17.04
N GLY A 172 0.33 1.09 17.75
CA GLY A 172 0.60 0.05 18.75
C GLY A 172 0.83 -1.34 18.15
N LEU A 173 1.32 -1.40 16.90
CA LEU A 173 1.55 -2.66 16.19
C LEU A 173 2.84 -3.33 16.65
N SER A 174 2.83 -4.66 16.60
CA SER A 174 4.00 -5.50 16.72
C SER A 174 4.40 -6.09 15.36
N GLU A 175 5.57 -6.71 15.27
CA GLU A 175 6.00 -7.45 14.08
C GLU A 175 5.05 -8.61 13.72
N GLN A 176 4.23 -9.10 14.67
CA GLN A 176 3.26 -10.16 14.41
C GLN A 176 1.99 -9.66 13.70
N ASP A 177 1.81 -8.35 13.65
CA ASP A 177 0.67 -7.66 13.01
C ASP A 177 1.01 -7.19 11.59
N ILE A 178 2.24 -7.41 11.14
CA ILE A 178 2.76 -6.93 9.86
C ILE A 178 3.11 -8.11 8.96
N ILE A 179 2.73 -7.99 7.68
CA ILE A 179 3.02 -8.99 6.64
C ILE A 179 3.79 -8.32 5.52
N ASP A 180 4.96 -8.86 5.21
CA ASP A 180 5.81 -8.35 4.13
C ASP A 180 5.41 -8.97 2.78
N ILE A 181 4.85 -8.14 1.89
CA ILE A 181 4.47 -8.47 0.53
C ILE A 181 5.63 -8.11 -0.41
N PRO A 182 6.12 -9.05 -1.26
CA PRO A 182 7.21 -8.73 -2.19
C PRO A 182 6.79 -7.68 -3.21
N GLN A 183 7.50 -6.56 -3.26
CA GLN A 183 7.24 -5.49 -4.22
C GLN A 183 8.56 -4.81 -4.62
N LEU A 184 8.79 -4.59 -5.92
CA LEU A 184 9.96 -3.85 -6.39
C LEU A 184 9.57 -2.49 -6.95
N PHE A 185 10.50 -1.55 -6.82
CA PHE A 185 10.36 -0.18 -7.27
C PHE A 185 11.54 0.23 -8.15
N ILE A 186 11.35 1.28 -8.95
CA ILE A 186 12.40 1.94 -9.74
C ILE A 186 12.39 3.43 -9.46
N LEU A 187 13.56 4.05 -9.27
CA LEU A 187 13.61 5.50 -9.07
C LEU A 187 13.52 6.26 -10.39
N ARG A 188 12.62 7.24 -10.46
CA ARG A 188 12.53 8.28 -11.49
C ARG A 188 12.97 9.60 -10.87
N GLY A 189 14.28 9.88 -10.95
CA GLY A 189 14.87 11.01 -10.25
C GLY A 189 14.96 10.74 -8.75
N SER A 190 14.20 11.47 -7.94
CA SER A 190 14.20 11.32 -6.47
C SER A 190 12.98 10.58 -5.91
N ARG A 191 12.10 10.07 -6.79
CA ARG A 191 10.85 9.40 -6.40
C ARG A 191 10.74 8.04 -7.04
N ALA A 192 9.95 7.15 -6.43
CA ALA A 192 9.79 5.77 -6.84
C ALA A 192 8.48 5.54 -7.61
N ASP A 193 8.56 4.72 -8.65
CA ASP A 193 7.42 4.05 -9.30
C ASP A 193 7.48 2.55 -9.01
N ALA A 194 6.34 1.87 -8.99
CA ALA A 194 6.29 0.41 -8.93
C ALA A 194 6.92 -0.19 -10.20
N LEU A 195 7.78 -1.20 -10.04
CA LEU A 195 8.43 -1.89 -11.17
C LEU A 195 7.48 -2.87 -11.87
N PHE A 196 6.57 -3.47 -11.11
CA PHE A 196 5.48 -4.34 -11.55
C PHE A 196 4.22 -4.00 -10.72
N PRO A 197 3.01 -4.43 -11.13
CA PRO A 197 1.76 -4.08 -10.45
C PRO A 197 1.82 -4.23 -8.93
N ASP A 198 1.47 -3.18 -8.20
CA ASP A 198 1.69 -3.11 -6.76
C ASP A 198 0.70 -3.99 -6.00
N MET A 199 1.17 -5.14 -5.54
CA MET A 199 0.28 -6.11 -4.88
C MET A 199 -0.31 -5.59 -3.56
N VAL A 200 0.25 -4.55 -2.95
CA VAL A 200 -0.31 -3.95 -1.72
C VAL A 200 -1.52 -3.07 -2.02
N ASN A 201 -1.60 -2.49 -3.22
CA ASN A 201 -2.70 -1.66 -3.71
C ASN A 201 -3.92 -2.51 -4.11
N MET A 202 -4.39 -3.35 -3.17
CA MET A 202 -5.42 -4.37 -3.39
C MET A 202 -6.82 -3.93 -2.94
N LEU A 203 -7.84 -4.52 -3.55
CA LEU A 203 -9.23 -4.39 -3.14
C LEU A 203 -9.58 -5.39 -2.03
N VAL A 204 -9.91 -4.90 -0.84
CA VAL A 204 -10.26 -5.75 0.32
C VAL A 204 -11.78 -5.81 0.55
N LEU A 205 -12.41 -6.95 0.24
CA LEU A 205 -13.83 -7.24 0.44
C LEU A 205 -14.05 -8.35 1.47
N GLY A 206 -13.87 -8.01 2.75
CA GLY A 206 -13.91 -8.99 3.83
C GLY A 206 -12.76 -9.97 3.67
N ARG A 207 -13.07 -11.25 3.42
CA ARG A 207 -12.05 -12.30 3.20
C ARG A 207 -11.58 -12.40 1.74
N HIS A 208 -12.22 -11.71 0.80
CA HIS A 208 -11.87 -11.77 -0.61
C HIS A 208 -10.96 -10.59 -0.96
N LEU A 209 -9.79 -10.89 -1.52
CA LEU A 209 -8.78 -9.91 -1.92
C LEU A 209 -8.69 -9.87 -3.45
N GLY A 210 -8.91 -8.71 -4.04
CA GLY A 210 -8.62 -8.42 -5.45
C GLY A 210 -7.24 -7.80 -5.55
N ILE A 211 -6.23 -8.60 -5.82
CA ILE A 211 -4.81 -8.24 -5.80
C ILE A 211 -4.35 -7.93 -7.23
N PRO A 212 -3.63 -6.84 -7.51
CA PRO A 212 -3.02 -6.60 -8.82
C PRO A 212 -2.15 -7.78 -9.24
N LYS A 213 -2.26 -8.23 -10.50
CA LYS A 213 -1.52 -9.39 -11.00
C LYS A 213 -0.07 -8.96 -11.29
N PRO A 214 0.94 -9.52 -10.60
CA PRO A 214 2.31 -8.99 -10.66
C PRO A 214 3.11 -9.41 -11.92
N PHE A 215 2.61 -10.37 -12.71
CA PHE A 215 3.30 -10.91 -13.90
C PHE A 215 4.74 -11.39 -13.66
N GLY A 216 5.03 -11.83 -12.43
CA GLY A 216 6.36 -12.30 -12.02
C GLY A 216 6.84 -13.57 -12.73
N PRO A 217 8.03 -14.08 -12.36
CA PRO A 217 8.61 -15.29 -12.93
C PRO A 217 7.71 -16.52 -12.79
N VAL A 218 7.65 -17.33 -13.85
CA VAL A 218 6.88 -18.58 -13.86
C VAL A 218 7.79 -19.76 -13.52
N VAL A 219 7.52 -20.41 -12.39
CA VAL A 219 8.22 -21.61 -11.91
C VAL A 219 7.18 -22.72 -11.75
N GLY A 220 7.40 -23.89 -12.34
CA GLY A 220 6.44 -25.01 -12.24
C GLY A 220 5.06 -24.72 -12.83
N GLY A 221 4.96 -23.76 -13.77
CA GLY A 221 3.69 -23.35 -14.38
C GLY A 221 2.89 -22.30 -13.60
N GLN A 222 3.41 -21.81 -12.47
CA GLN A 222 2.76 -20.76 -11.67
C GLN A 222 3.67 -19.54 -11.47
N CYS A 223 3.06 -18.37 -11.29
CA CYS A 223 3.80 -17.16 -10.94
C CYS A 223 4.27 -17.24 -9.48
N CYS A 224 5.58 -17.20 -9.25
CA CYS A 224 6.15 -17.38 -7.92
C CYS A 224 5.77 -16.24 -6.94
N LEU A 225 5.51 -15.03 -7.45
CA LEU A 225 5.04 -13.90 -6.65
C LEU A 225 3.59 -14.14 -6.17
N GLU A 226 2.71 -14.61 -7.05
CA GLU A 226 1.34 -14.96 -6.68
C GLU A 226 1.32 -16.08 -5.64
N GLU A 227 2.11 -17.14 -5.84
CA GLU A 227 2.24 -18.23 -4.87
C GLU A 227 2.75 -17.73 -3.52
N ARG A 228 3.75 -16.84 -3.51
CA ARG A 228 4.27 -16.26 -2.27
C ARG A 228 3.20 -15.47 -1.52
N VAL A 229 2.41 -14.65 -2.22
CA VAL A 229 1.33 -13.88 -1.60
C VAL A 229 0.22 -14.81 -1.08
N ARG A 230 -0.16 -15.85 -1.83
CA ARG A 230 -1.11 -16.87 -1.34
C ARG A 230 -0.60 -17.53 -0.05
N ALA A 231 0.66 -17.96 -0.02
CA ALA A 231 1.27 -18.59 1.15
C ALA A 231 1.30 -17.68 2.39
N LEU A 232 1.33 -16.36 2.21
CA LEU A 232 1.29 -15.39 3.32
C LEU A 232 -0.14 -15.12 3.81
N LEU A 233 -1.11 -15.02 2.90
CA LEU A 233 -2.45 -14.49 3.21
C LEU A 233 -3.51 -15.59 3.38
N GLU A 234 -3.46 -16.69 2.62
CA GLU A 234 -4.45 -17.77 2.71
C GLU A 234 -4.47 -18.47 4.09
N PRO A 235 -3.35 -18.64 4.81
CA PRO A 235 -3.38 -19.16 6.19
C PRO A 235 -4.16 -18.29 7.19
N LEU A 236 -4.51 -17.05 6.82
CA LEU A 236 -5.36 -16.16 7.62
C LEU A 236 -6.85 -16.31 7.30
N GLY A 237 -7.20 -17.27 6.43
CA GLY A 237 -8.56 -17.46 5.92
C GLY A 237 -8.95 -16.47 4.83
N LEU A 238 -7.98 -15.82 4.19
CA LEU A 238 -8.19 -14.89 3.08
C LEU A 238 -8.16 -15.65 1.75
N THR A 239 -8.90 -15.15 0.75
CA THR A 239 -8.95 -15.69 -0.61
C THR A 239 -8.33 -14.69 -1.56
N CYS A 240 -7.22 -15.06 -2.18
CA CYS A 240 -6.47 -14.20 -3.11
C CYS A 240 -6.95 -14.39 -4.56
N THR A 241 -7.48 -13.34 -5.18
CA THR A 241 -7.79 -13.30 -6.61
C THR A 241 -6.91 -12.27 -7.29
N PHE A 242 -6.10 -12.70 -8.26
CA PHE A 242 -5.19 -11.82 -8.98
C PHE A 242 -5.88 -11.25 -10.23
N ILE A 243 -5.93 -9.93 -10.33
CA ILE A 243 -6.66 -9.18 -11.36
C ILE A 243 -5.64 -8.56 -12.32
N ASP A 244 -5.81 -8.80 -13.61
CA ASP A 244 -5.02 -8.14 -14.65
C ASP A 244 -5.52 -6.70 -14.84
N ASP A 245 -4.73 -5.75 -14.36
CA ASP A 245 -4.94 -4.31 -14.47
C ASP A 245 -3.78 -3.61 -15.21
N PHE A 246 -2.92 -4.37 -15.88
CA PHE A 246 -1.62 -3.87 -16.34
C PHE A 246 -1.75 -2.68 -17.29
N PHE A 247 -2.53 -2.83 -18.36
CA PHE A 247 -2.70 -1.78 -19.37
C PHE A 247 -3.71 -0.71 -18.98
N SER A 248 -4.70 -1.07 -18.16
CA SER A 248 -5.79 -0.17 -17.80
C SER A 248 -5.43 0.75 -16.63
N TYR A 249 -4.56 0.31 -15.73
CA TYR A 249 -4.20 1.05 -14.51
C TYR A 249 -2.69 1.13 -14.32
N HIS A 250 -1.96 0.00 -14.29
CA HIS A 250 -0.55 -0.01 -13.86
C HIS A 250 0.35 0.92 -14.69
N VAL A 251 0.23 0.87 -16.02
CA VAL A 251 1.00 1.75 -16.94
C VAL A 251 0.71 3.24 -16.72
N LEU A 252 -0.39 3.58 -16.03
CA LEU A 252 -0.77 4.94 -15.64
C LEU A 252 -0.38 5.28 -14.19
N CYS A 253 0.53 4.50 -13.59
CA CYS A 253 1.02 4.64 -12.21
C CYS A 253 -0.08 4.44 -11.14
N GLY A 254 -0.97 3.47 -11.31
CA GLY A 254 -1.90 3.06 -10.24
C GLY A 254 -2.37 1.63 -10.45
N ASP A 255 -2.96 1.00 -9.45
CA ASP A 255 -3.39 -0.40 -9.57
C ASP A 255 -4.86 -0.55 -9.10
N VAL A 256 -5.32 -1.78 -8.85
CA VAL A 256 -6.72 -2.13 -8.53
C VAL A 256 -7.37 -1.20 -7.49
N HIS A 257 -6.69 -0.87 -6.38
CA HIS A 257 -7.28 0.01 -5.36
C HIS A 257 -7.43 1.44 -5.89
N CYS A 258 -6.45 1.98 -6.61
CA CYS A 258 -6.56 3.29 -7.28
C CYS A 258 -7.73 3.36 -8.26
N GLY A 259 -8.08 2.24 -8.90
CA GLY A 259 -9.18 2.12 -9.85
C GLY A 259 -10.56 1.86 -9.24
N THR A 260 -10.65 1.61 -7.93
CA THR A 260 -11.90 1.18 -7.27
C THR A 260 -12.17 1.97 -5.98
N ASN A 261 -13.40 1.88 -5.46
CA ASN A 261 -13.73 2.46 -4.16
C ASN A 261 -14.84 1.64 -3.49
N VAL A 262 -14.75 1.46 -2.17
CA VAL A 262 -15.64 0.58 -1.40
C VAL A 262 -16.39 1.36 -0.34
N ARG A 263 -17.72 1.40 -0.46
CA ARG A 263 -18.59 1.85 0.64
C ARG A 263 -18.78 0.71 1.64
N ARG A 264 -18.31 0.92 2.87
CA ARG A 264 -18.37 -0.08 3.96
C ARG A 264 -19.49 0.21 4.95
N LYS A 265 -19.86 -0.80 5.73
CA LYS A 265 -20.79 -0.64 6.87
C LYS A 265 -20.14 0.24 7.94
N PRO A 266 -20.85 1.25 8.49
CA PRO A 266 -20.32 2.04 9.62
C PRO A 266 -20.01 1.18 10.85
N PHE A 267 -19.10 1.66 11.69
CA PHE A 267 -18.79 1.02 12.97
C PHE A 267 -20.03 0.86 13.85
N ALA A 268 -20.09 -0.23 14.61
CA ALA A 268 -21.12 -0.43 15.62
C ALA A 268 -20.95 0.54 16.80
N PHE A 269 -19.69 0.85 17.16
CA PHE A 269 -19.31 1.83 18.17
C PHE A 269 -19.87 3.22 17.83
N LYS A 270 -20.40 3.93 18.83
CA LYS A 270 -20.99 5.24 18.64
C LYS A 270 -19.95 6.32 18.90
N TRP A 271 -19.70 7.18 17.92
CA TRP A 271 -18.61 8.16 17.98
C TRP A 271 -18.71 9.12 19.18
N TRP A 272 -19.93 9.42 19.64
CA TRP A 272 -20.16 10.28 20.82
C TRP A 272 -19.86 9.60 22.16
N HIS A 273 -19.53 8.30 22.18
CA HIS A 273 -19.01 7.61 23.37
C HIS A 273 -17.47 7.64 23.45
N MET A 274 -16.79 8.16 22.43
CA MET A 274 -15.34 8.32 22.46
C MET A 274 -14.95 9.48 23.38
N VAL A 275 -13.81 9.35 24.06
CA VAL A 275 -13.10 10.45 24.71
C VAL A 275 -11.89 10.80 23.81
N PRO A 276 -11.97 11.88 22.99
CA PRO A 276 -10.94 12.20 21.99
C PRO A 276 -9.55 12.49 22.55
#